data_AF-A0A9Q4MDL8-F1
#
_entry.id   AF-A0A9Q4MDL8-F1
#
_cell.length_a   1.000
_cell.length_b   1.000
_cell.length_c   1.000
_cell.angle_alpha   90.00
_cell.angle_beta   90.00
_cell.angle_gamma   90.00
#
_symmetry.space_group_name_H-M   'P 1'
#
loop_
_entity.id
_entity.type
_entity.pdbx_description
1 polymer ?
#
loop_
_entity_poly.entity_id
_entity_poly.type
_entity_poly.pdbx_seq_one_letter_code
_entity_poly.pdbx_strand_id
1 'polypeptide(L)' 'RQLVAEAQEKYPKLNIIPRFSAKWLLVAPVAEFWVLNARMPYRLKKNAKTTYIQTWHGTPLKRLGIDIPKVSMPGTD' A
#
# COMPACT_ATOMS: atom_id res chain seq x y z
N ARG A 1 11.28 -12.83 2.23
CA ARG A 1 12.67 -12.39 1.89
C ARG A 1 13.08 -12.90 0.50
N GLN A 2 12.84 -14.18 0.19
CA GLN A 2 13.04 -14.75 -1.16
C GLN A 2 12.37 -13.93 -2.28
N LEU A 3 11.07 -13.63 -2.15
CA LEU A 3 10.34 -12.81 -3.15
C LEU A 3 10.96 -11.44 -3.46
N VAL A 4 11.64 -10.82 -2.49
CA VAL A 4 12.30 -9.52 -2.72
C VAL A 4 13.59 -9.73 -3.51
N ALA A 5 14.36 -10.77 -3.21
CA ALA A 5 15.58 -11.09 -3.94
C ALA A 5 15.27 -11.46 -5.40
N GLU A 6 14.26 -12.31 -5.62
CA GLU A 6 13.78 -12.67 -6.97
C GLU A 6 13.32 -11.43 -7.76
N ALA A 7 12.60 -10.51 -7.11
CA ALA A 7 12.15 -9.29 -7.76
C ALA A 7 13.33 -8.35 -8.10
N GLN A 8 14.36 -8.30 -7.25
CA GLN A 8 15.56 -7.50 -7.49
C GLN A 8 16.38 -8.05 -8.66
N GLU A 9 16.49 -9.37 -8.76
CA GLU A 9 17.14 -10.05 -9.90
C GLU A 9 16.37 -9.79 -11.21
N LYS A 10 15.05 -9.92 -11.18
CA LYS A 10 14.19 -9.69 -12.34
C LYS A 10 14.18 -8.23 -12.81
N TYR A 11 14.30 -7.27 -11.90
CA TYR A 11 14.22 -5.84 -12.19
C TYR A 11 15.41 -5.07 -11.60
N PRO A 12 16.62 -5.24 -12.15
CA PRO A 12 17.85 -4.68 -11.56
C PRO A 12 17.91 -3.16 -11.57
N LYS A 13 17.11 -2.50 -12.43
CA LYS A 13 17.01 -1.02 -12.50
C LYS A 13 16.12 -0.43 -11.40
N LEU A 14 15.33 -1.25 -10.70
CA LEU A 14 14.38 -0.79 -9.68
C LEU A 14 14.97 -0.94 -8.28
N ASN A 15 14.81 0.10 -7.46
CA ASN A 15 15.16 0.04 -6.04
C ASN A 15 14.00 -0.57 -5.24
N ILE A 16 13.99 -1.89 -5.14
CA ILE A 16 12.94 -2.63 -4.42
C ILE A 16 13.30 -2.72 -2.95
N ILE A 17 12.45 -2.13 -2.10
CA ILE A 17 12.67 -2.02 -0.66
C ILE A 17 11.59 -2.83 0.08
N PRO A 18 11.96 -3.71 1.02
CA PRO A 18 10.98 -4.41 1.84
C PRO A 18 10.10 -3.44 2.64
N ARG A 19 8.78 -3.65 2.57
CA ARG A 19 7.79 -2.88 3.34
C ARG A 19 8.09 -2.98 4.84
N PHE A 20 7.95 -1.86 5.55
CA PHE A 20 8.24 -1.72 6.99
C PHE A 20 9.70 -1.95 7.42
N SER A 21 10.66 -2.00 6.48
CA SER A 21 12.07 -1.88 6.84
C SER A 21 12.42 -0.46 7.26
N ALA A 22 13.53 -0.28 7.99
CA ALA A 22 14.01 1.06 8.36
C ALA A 22 14.19 1.98 7.13
N LYS A 23 14.80 1.46 6.05
CA LYS A 23 14.96 2.20 4.79
C LYS A 23 13.61 2.62 4.21
N TRP A 24 12.61 1.74 4.26
CA TRP A 24 11.28 2.04 3.77
C TRP A 24 10.60 3.16 4.55
N LEU A 25 10.74 3.17 5.87
CA LEU A 25 10.20 4.23 6.74
C LEU A 25 10.84 5.59 6.49
N LEU A 26 12.09 5.62 5.99
CA LEU A 26 12.77 6.86 5.61
C LEU A 26 12.32 7.40 4.26
N VAL A 27 12.04 6.53 3.27
CA VAL A 27 11.76 6.96 1.90
C VAL A 27 10.27 7.07 1.57
N ALA A 28 9.42 6.21 2.15
CA ALA A 28 8.00 6.19 1.82
C ALA A 28 7.27 7.50 2.20
N PRO A 29 7.46 8.08 3.40
CA PRO A 29 6.80 9.33 3.80
C PRO A 29 7.19 10.57 2.97
N VAL A 30 8.38 10.56 2.38
CA VAL A 30 8.96 11.70 1.66
C VAL A 30 8.84 11.58 0.14
N ALA A 31 8.35 10.45 -0.36
CA ALA A 31 8.13 10.26 -1.79
C ALA A 31 7.14 11.30 -2.35
N GLU A 32 7.42 11.79 -3.55
CA GLU A 32 6.57 12.77 -4.23
C GLU A 32 5.25 12.15 -4.73
N PHE A 33 5.29 10.89 -5.14
CA PHE A 33 4.11 10.16 -5.63
C PHE A 33 3.92 8.84 -4.89
N TRP A 34 2.69 8.59 -4.43
CA TRP A 34 2.25 7.30 -3.93
C TRP A 34 1.28 6.70 -4.94
N VAL A 35 1.71 5.68 -5.68
CA VAL A 35 0.84 4.92 -6.60
C VAL A 35 0.46 3.62 -5.93
N LEU A 36 -0.82 3.47 -5.61
CA LEU A 36 -1.32 2.31 -4.87
C LEU A 36 -2.60 1.79 -5.52
N ASN A 37 -2.84 0.49 -5.37
CA ASN A 37 -4.07 -0.20 -5.75
C ASN A 37 -4.90 -0.66 -4.54
N ALA A 38 -4.35 -0.47 -3.34
CA ALA A 38 -4.92 -0.89 -2.06
C ALA A 38 -4.71 0.21 -1.01
N ARG A 39 -5.16 -0.06 0.21
CA ARG A 39 -5.06 0.91 1.32
C ARG A 39 -3.64 0.96 1.89
N MET A 40 -3.18 2.18 2.16
CA MET A 40 -1.98 2.45 2.93
C MET A 40 -2.26 2.31 4.45
N PRO A 41 -1.30 1.90 5.29
CA PRO A 41 -1.53 1.84 6.74
C PRO A 41 -1.90 3.21 7.31
N TYR A 42 -2.92 3.25 8.16
CA TYR A 42 -3.43 4.51 8.73
C TYR A 42 -2.38 5.34 9.48
N ARG A 43 -1.41 4.67 10.12
CA ARG A 43 -0.33 5.33 10.88
C ARG A 43 0.68 6.05 9.98
N LEU A 44 0.74 5.73 8.69
CA LEU A 44 1.64 6.39 7.75
C LEU A 44 0.89 7.50 7.00
N LYS A 45 1.11 8.74 7.41
CA LYS A 45 0.52 9.91 6.74
C LYS A 45 1.45 10.40 5.63
N LYS A 46 0.88 10.69 4.47
CA LYS A 46 1.59 11.36 3.38
C LYS A 46 1.92 12.79 3.79
N ASN A 47 3.03 13.33 3.31
CA ASN A 47 3.32 14.75 3.52
C ASN A 47 2.47 15.64 2.58
N ALA A 48 2.51 16.96 2.77
CA ALA A 48 1.72 17.90 1.98
C ALA A 48 2.12 17.95 0.49
N LYS A 49 3.38 17.67 0.18
CA LYS A 49 3.94 17.64 -1.19
C LYS A 49 3.75 16.29 -1.89
N THR A 50 3.36 15.25 -1.16
CA THR A 50 3.10 13.92 -1.71
C THR A 50 1.72 13.85 -2.38
N THR A 51 1.72 13.49 -3.65
CA THR A 51 0.52 13.20 -4.44
C THR A 51 0.11 11.73 -4.29
N TYR A 52 -1.14 11.48 -3.92
CA TYR A 52 -1.67 10.13 -3.70
C TYR A 52 -2.54 9.70 -4.87
N ILE A 53 -2.06 8.72 -5.64
CA ILE A 53 -2.73 8.15 -6.80
C ILE A 53 -3.25 6.76 -6.41
N GLN A 54 -4.57 6.65 -6.28
CA GLN A 54 -5.26 5.39 -5.99
C GLN A 54 -5.87 4.84 -7.28
N THR A 55 -5.35 3.72 -7.76
CA THR A 55 -5.93 3.02 -8.92
C THR A 55 -7.07 2.09 -8.52
N TRP A 56 -7.18 1.77 -7.22
CA TRP A 56 -8.01 0.67 -6.75
C TRP A 56 -7.65 -0.64 -7.50
N HIS A 57 -8.56 -1.61 -7.55
CA HIS A 57 -8.29 -2.93 -8.13
C HIS A 57 -9.52 -3.56 -8.81
N GLY A 58 -10.39 -2.72 -9.40
CA GLY A 58 -11.49 -3.18 -10.26
C GLY A 58 -12.86 -2.65 -9.85
N THR A 59 -13.83 -2.82 -10.76
CA THR A 59 -15.23 -2.44 -10.56
C THR A 59 -15.85 -3.29 -9.45
N PRO A 60 -16.44 -2.69 -8.41
CA PRO A 60 -17.00 -3.45 -7.31
C PRO A 60 -18.25 -4.23 -7.74
N LEU A 61 -18.25 -5.54 -7.51
CA LEU A 61 -19.45 -6.38 -7.59
C LEU A 61 -20.15 -6.50 -6.23
N LYS A 62 -19.39 -6.56 -5.13
CA LYS A 62 -19.89 -6.61 -3.75
C LYS A 62 -19.89 -5.21 -3.15
N ARG A 63 -20.77 -4.95 -2.18
CA ARG A 63 -20.78 -3.68 -1.40
C ARG A 63 -19.47 -3.55 -0.60
N LEU A 64 -18.85 -2.38 -0.64
CA LEU A 64 -17.56 -2.10 0.00
C LEU A 64 -17.61 -0.76 0.75
N GLY A 65 -16.73 -0.60 1.74
CA GLY A 65 -16.56 0.67 2.44
C GLY A 65 -17.84 1.11 3.15
N ILE A 66 -18.30 2.32 2.84
CA ILE A 66 -19.48 2.93 3.47
C ILE A 66 -20.81 2.26 3.07
N ASP A 67 -20.81 1.49 1.98
CA ASP A 67 -22.01 0.78 1.50
C ASP A 67 -22.30 -0.50 2.29
N ILE A 68 -21.46 -0.86 3.27
CA ILE A 68 -21.65 -2.02 4.13
C ILE A 68 -22.45 -1.58 5.38
N PRO A 69 -23.72 -2.01 5.53
CA PRO A 69 -24.58 -1.56 6.64
C PRO A 69 -24.17 -2.14 8.00
N LYS A 70 -23.64 -3.37 8.00
CA LYS A 70 -23.14 -4.05 9.21
C LYS A 70 -21.89 -4.82 8.84
N VAL A 71 -20.79 -4.52 9.52
CA VAL A 71 -19.53 -5.26 9.38
C VAL A 71 -19.53 -6.40 10.40
N SER A 72 -19.48 -7.64 9.92
CA SER A 72 -19.24 -8.82 10.76
C SER A 72 -17.88 -9.41 10.37
N MET A 73 -16.91 -9.35 11.27
CA MET A 73 -15.62 -10.02 11.09
C MET A 73 -15.62 -11.32 11.92
N PRO A 74 -15.26 -12.47 11.34
CA PRO A 74 -15.10 -13.70 12.12
C PRO A 74 -14.01 -13.53 13.18
N GLY A 75 -14.28 -13.89 14.44
CA GLY A 75 -13.30 -13.83 15.53
C GLY A 75 -13.14 -12.45 16.19
N THR A 76 -14.14 -11.57 16.08
CA THR A 76 -14.17 -10.27 16.77
C THR A 76 -15.39 -10.12 17.69
N ASP A 77 -15.75 -11.20 18.41
CA ASP A 77 -16.72 -11.15 19.52
C ASP A 77 -16.11 -10.43 20.74
#